data_AF-A0A7C2EIL7-F1
#
_entry.id   AF-A0A7C2EIL7-F1
#
_cell.length_a   1.000
_cell.length_b   1.000
_cell.length_c   1.000
_cell.angle_alpha   90.00
_cell.angle_beta   90.00
_cell.angle_gamma   90.00
#
_symmetry.space_group_name_H-M   'P 1'
#
loop_
_entity.id
_entity.type
_entity.pdbx_description
1 polymer ?
#
loop_
_entity_poly.entity_id
_entity_poly.type
_entity_poly.pdbx_seq_one_letter_code
_entity_poly.pdbx_strand_id
1 'polypeptide(L)'
;MEMVKTALELDKEGLVLLAHAFLRLVIEDAVSPGALSRGESRRVVKAGAYRFLRQAAARDGPERVWFAVVGLDPEYALRKVEEMRQERGRRKAAG
;
A
#
# COMPACT_ATOMS: atom_id res chain seq x y z
N MET A 1 16.08 -32.71 -7.43
CA MET A 1 14.81 -31.96 -7.33
C MET A 1 14.79 -30.96 -6.15
N GLU A 2 15.89 -30.81 -5.42
CA GLU A 2 16.00 -29.92 -4.24
C GLU A 2 16.35 -28.47 -4.63
N MET A 3 17.31 -28.28 -5.55
CA MET A 3 17.70 -26.93 -6.02
C MET A 3 16.56 -26.12 -6.67
N VAL A 4 15.63 -26.80 -7.35
CA VAL A 4 14.46 -26.15 -7.96
C VAL A 4 13.48 -25.66 -6.89
N LYS A 5 13.32 -26.42 -5.79
CA LYS A 5 12.52 -25.98 -4.64
C LYS A 5 13.15 -24.75 -3.97
N THR A 6 14.46 -24.76 -3.74
CA THR A 6 15.17 -23.63 -3.14
C THR A 6 15.09 -22.37 -3.99
N ALA A 7 15.23 -22.47 -5.32
CA ALA A 7 15.08 -21.33 -6.22
C ALA A 7 13.65 -20.74 -6.21
N LEU A 8 12.63 -21.60 -6.17
CA LEU A 8 11.22 -21.20 -6.07
C LEU A 8 10.86 -20.64 -4.68
N GLU A 9 11.53 -21.08 -3.62
CA GLU A 9 11.37 -20.56 -2.25
C GLU A 9 12.04 -19.19 -2.11
N LEU A 10 13.23 -18.99 -2.68
CA LEU A 10 13.90 -17.69 -2.75
C LEU A 10 13.10 -16.66 -3.56
N ASP A 11 12.42 -17.10 -4.64
CA ASP A 11 11.52 -16.25 -5.44
C ASP A 11 10.30 -15.78 -4.61
N LYS A 12 9.75 -16.65 -3.77
CA LYS A 12 8.63 -16.30 -2.88
C LYS A 12 9.03 -15.26 -1.83
N GLU A 13 10.19 -15.40 -1.20
CA GLU A 13 10.68 -14.41 -0.23
C GLU A 13 10.89 -13.04 -0.88
N GLY A 14 11.46 -13.02 -2.09
CA GLY A 14 11.60 -11.79 -2.89
C GLY A 14 10.24 -11.14 -3.21
N LEU A 15 9.25 -11.93 -3.62
CA LEU A 15 7.90 -11.45 -3.90
C LEU A 15 7.20 -10.89 -2.66
N VAL A 16 7.35 -11.54 -1.51
CA VAL A 16 6.81 -11.04 -0.23
C VAL A 16 7.44 -9.70 0.12
N LEU A 17 8.77 -9.57 0.03
CA LEU A 17 9.47 -8.31 0.29
C LEU A 17 9.01 -7.18 -0.65
N LEU A 18 8.85 -7.47 -1.94
CA LEU A 18 8.34 -6.51 -2.92
C LEU A 18 6.90 -6.07 -2.60
N ALA A 19 6.04 -7.02 -2.21
CA ALA A 19 4.67 -6.71 -1.82
C ALA A 19 4.61 -5.84 -0.54
N HIS A 20 5.45 -6.13 0.45
CA HIS A 20 5.60 -5.29 1.64
C HIS A 20 6.06 -3.86 1.28
N ALA A 21 7.09 -3.73 0.45
CA ALA A 21 7.61 -2.44 0.04
C ALA A 21 6.57 -1.63 -0.76
N PHE A 22 5.85 -2.29 -1.66
CA PHE A 22 4.79 -1.68 -2.45
C PHE A 22 3.63 -1.18 -1.56
N LEU A 23 3.11 -2.03 -0.66
CA LEU A 23 2.01 -1.64 0.22
C LEU A 23 2.41 -0.52 1.18
N ARG A 24 3.65 -0.53 1.68
CA ARG A 24 4.19 0.57 2.47
C ARG A 24 4.16 1.88 1.70
N LEU A 25 4.65 1.89 0.46
CA LEU A 25 4.64 3.07 -0.41
C LEU A 25 3.21 3.57 -0.65
N VAL A 26 2.27 2.68 -0.97
CA VAL A 26 0.85 3.04 -1.17
C VAL A 26 0.25 3.68 0.08
N ILE A 27 0.51 3.13 1.28
CA ILE A 27 0.02 3.69 2.54
C ILE A 27 0.61 5.08 2.78
N GLU A 28 1.92 5.23 2.59
CA GLU A 28 2.61 6.52 2.73
C GLU A 28 2.06 7.56 1.75
N ASP A 29 1.89 7.20 0.48
CA ASP A 29 1.37 8.09 -0.58
C ASP A 29 -0.10 8.48 -0.36
N ALA A 30 -0.92 7.59 0.19
CA ALA A 30 -2.31 7.89 0.52
C ALA A 30 -2.44 8.93 1.65
N VAL A 31 -1.43 9.05 2.52
CA VAL A 31 -1.41 10.02 3.64
C VAL A 31 -0.64 11.29 3.24
N SER A 32 0.56 11.11 2.71
CA SER A 32 1.59 12.12 2.48
C SER A 32 2.51 11.77 1.31
N PRO A 33 2.07 11.96 0.06
CA PRO A 33 2.93 11.65 -1.08
C PRO A 33 4.20 12.49 -1.05
N GLY A 34 5.33 11.83 -1.35
CA GLY A 34 6.66 12.44 -1.34
C GLY A 34 6.82 13.58 -2.36
N ALA A 35 7.89 14.36 -2.24
CA ALA A 35 8.18 15.45 -3.18
C ALA A 35 8.59 14.96 -4.59
N LEU A 36 9.05 13.71 -4.69
CA LEU A 36 9.65 13.12 -5.89
C LEU A 36 8.79 12.02 -6.51
N SER A 37 7.47 12.03 -6.27
CA SER A 37 6.55 11.04 -6.82
C SER A 37 6.44 11.17 -8.36
N ARG A 38 7.46 10.63 -9.05
CA ARG A 38 7.54 10.28 -10.48
C ARG A 38 7.01 11.31 -11.49
N GLY A 39 7.20 12.61 -11.24
CA GLY A 39 6.75 13.67 -12.15
C GLY A 39 5.24 13.89 -12.18
N GLU A 40 4.48 13.15 -11.35
CA GLU A 40 3.05 13.35 -11.17
C GLU A 40 2.77 14.33 -10.02
N SER A 41 1.66 15.05 -10.11
CA SER A 41 1.26 15.93 -9.00
C SER A 41 0.96 15.10 -7.74
N ARG A 42 1.37 15.62 -6.57
CA ARG A 42 1.06 15.03 -5.26
C ARG A 42 -0.43 14.67 -5.11
N ARG A 43 -1.33 15.47 -5.69
CA ARG A 43 -2.77 15.22 -5.64
C ARG A 43 -3.16 13.93 -6.38
N VAL A 44 -2.57 13.69 -7.55
CA VAL A 44 -2.83 12.49 -8.36
C VAL A 44 -2.34 11.25 -7.64
N VAL A 45 -1.11 11.28 -7.14
CA VAL A 45 -0.47 10.16 -6.44
C VAL A 45 -1.28 9.77 -5.20
N LYS A 46 -1.66 10.76 -4.38
CA LYS A 46 -2.53 10.55 -3.22
C LYS A 46 -3.87 9.92 -3.60
N ALA A 47 -4.50 10.41 -4.67
CA ALA A 47 -5.79 9.89 -5.12
C ALA A 47 -5.68 8.46 -5.66
N GLY A 48 -4.62 8.15 -6.40
CA GLY A 48 -4.33 6.81 -6.92
C GLY A 48 -4.09 5.80 -5.79
N ALA A 49 -3.21 6.13 -4.85
CA ALA A 49 -2.93 5.29 -3.69
C ALA A 49 -4.19 5.03 -2.85
N TYR A 50 -4.98 6.06 -2.59
CA TYR A 50 -6.23 5.90 -1.83
C TYR A 50 -7.28 5.09 -2.61
N ARG A 51 -7.35 5.22 -3.95
CA ARG A 51 -8.23 4.40 -4.79
C ARG A 51 -7.85 2.93 -4.72
N PHE A 52 -6.56 2.61 -4.81
CA PHE A 52 -6.05 1.25 -4.67
C PHE A 52 -6.49 0.62 -3.34
N LEU A 53 -6.30 1.33 -2.22
CA LEU A 53 -6.73 0.85 -0.89
C LEU A 53 -8.24 0.60 -0.82
N ARG A 54 -9.05 1.49 -1.40
CA ARG A 54 -10.51 1.30 -1.46
C ARG A 54 -10.91 0.11 -2.32
N GLN A 55 -10.22 -0.14 -3.43
CA GLN A 55 -10.49 -1.29 -4.30
C GLN A 55 -10.16 -2.59 -3.57
N ALA A 56 -9.01 -2.66 -2.91
CA ALA A 56 -8.61 -3.82 -2.11
C ALA A 56 -9.58 -4.13 -0.96
N ALA A 57 -10.11 -3.09 -0.31
CA ALA A 57 -11.07 -3.27 0.79
C ALA A 57 -12.49 -3.65 0.32
N ALA A 58 -12.93 -3.19 -0.86
CA ALA A 58 -14.33 -3.30 -1.27
C ALA A 58 -14.66 -4.51 -2.16
N ARG A 59 -13.69 -5.09 -2.87
CA ARG A 59 -13.94 -6.15 -3.87
C ARG A 59 -12.84 -7.19 -3.83
N ASP A 60 -13.18 -8.43 -4.20
CA ASP A 60 -12.20 -9.44 -4.62
C ASP A 60 -11.61 -9.08 -6.00
N GLY A 61 -10.80 -8.02 -6.01
CA GLY A 61 -10.07 -7.51 -7.16
C GLY A 61 -8.57 -7.84 -7.09
N PRO A 62 -7.83 -7.59 -8.19
CA PRO A 62 -6.38 -7.86 -8.26
C PRO A 62 -5.58 -7.13 -7.18
N GLU A 63 -6.09 -6.01 -6.65
CA GLU A 63 -5.44 -5.25 -5.57
C GLU A 63 -5.32 -6.06 -4.27
N ARG A 64 -6.26 -6.98 -3.98
CA ARG A 64 -6.21 -7.84 -2.78
C ARG A 64 -5.05 -8.84 -2.81
N VAL A 65 -4.53 -9.18 -3.99
CA VAL A 65 -3.41 -10.13 -4.11
C VAL A 65 -2.20 -9.63 -3.33
N TRP A 66 -1.90 -8.32 -3.42
CA TRP A 66 -0.79 -7.71 -2.69
C TRP A 66 -0.92 -7.87 -1.17
N PHE A 67 -2.15 -7.73 -0.66
CA PHE A 67 -2.47 -7.88 0.76
C PHE A 67 -2.41 -9.35 1.20
N ALA A 68 -2.93 -10.26 0.38
CA ALA A 68 -2.90 -11.69 0.65
C ALA A 68 -1.47 -12.24 0.70
N VAL A 69 -0.58 -11.77 -0.19
CA VAL A 69 0.83 -12.16 -0.22
C VAL A 69 1.55 -11.84 1.10
N VAL A 70 1.20 -10.73 1.75
CA VAL A 70 1.84 -10.29 3.00
C VAL A 70 1.02 -10.62 4.26
N GLY A 71 -0.13 -11.31 4.11
CA GLY A 71 -1.01 -11.66 5.23
C GLY A 71 -1.63 -10.45 5.95
N LEU A 72 -1.93 -9.36 5.23
CA LEU A 72 -2.48 -8.12 5.81
C LEU A 72 -3.93 -7.90 5.39
N ASP A 73 -4.78 -7.44 6.31
CA ASP A 73 -6.17 -7.12 6.02
C ASP A 73 -6.31 -5.75 5.31
N PRO A 74 -6.82 -5.67 4.07
CA PRO A 74 -6.98 -4.41 3.36
C PRO A 74 -7.97 -3.44 4.02
N GLU A 75 -8.99 -3.94 4.73
CA GLU A 75 -9.96 -3.11 5.43
C GLU A 75 -9.30 -2.41 6.62
N TYR A 76 -8.51 -3.16 7.39
CA TYR A 76 -7.69 -2.61 8.46
C TYR A 76 -6.73 -1.53 7.96
N ALA A 77 -6.04 -1.77 6.83
CA ALA A 77 -5.11 -0.82 6.24
C ALA A 77 -5.79 0.49 5.83
N LEU A 78 -6.94 0.39 5.15
CA LEU A 78 -7.72 1.55 4.71
C LEU A 78 -8.17 2.39 5.91
N ARG A 79 -8.72 1.74 6.96
CA ARG A 79 -9.16 2.42 8.18
C ARG A 79 -8.01 3.19 8.83
N LYS A 80 -6.81 2.59 8.94
CA LYS A 80 -5.63 3.26 9.49
C LYS A 80 -5.19 4.47 8.67
N VAL A 81 -5.26 4.37 7.33
CA VAL A 81 -4.99 5.50 6.45
C VAL A 81 -5.98 6.64 6.66
N GLU A 82 -7.26 6.34 6.85
CA GLU A 82 -8.30 7.34 7.11
C GLU A 82 -8.09 8.05 8.45
N GLU A 83 -7.78 7.31 9.51
CA GLU A 83 -7.42 7.85 10.83
C GLU A 83 -6.25 8.84 10.72
N MET A 84 -5.17 8.44 10.05
CA MET A 84 -3.98 9.29 9.84
C MET A 84 -4.30 10.55 9.02
N ARG A 85 -5.16 10.44 8.00
CA ARG A 85 -5.59 11.59 7.19
C ARG A 85 -6.41 12.58 8.02
N GLN A 86 -7.31 12.11 8.87
CA GLN A 86 -8.13 12.96 9.73
C GLN A 86 -7.27 13.67 10.79
N GLU A 87 -6.35 12.94 11.42
CA GLU A 87 -5.43 13.53 12.40
C GLU A 87 -4.57 14.64 11.78
N ARG A 88 -4.06 14.40 10.56
CA ARG A 88 -3.29 15.42 9.85
C ARG A 88 -4.12 16.64 9.45
N GLY A 89 -5.39 16.43 9.09
CA GLY A 89 -6.34 17.52 8.83
C GLY A 89 -6.55 18.39 10.08
N ARG A 90 -6.74 17.76 11.24
CA ARG A 90 -6.88 18.45 12.54
C ARG A 90 -5.65 19.28 12.90
N ARG A 91 -4.45 18.71 12.77
CA ARG A 91 -3.18 19.43 13.05
C ARG A 91 -2.97 20.64 12.15
N LYS A 92 -3.42 20.59 10.89
CA LYS A 92 -3.34 21.72 9.95
C LYS A 92 -4.37 22.82 10.19
N ALA A 93 -5.47 22.51 10.88
CA ALA A 93 -6.49 23.50 11.21
C ALA A 93 -6.20 24.23 12.54
N ALA A 94 -5.32 23.64 13.37
CA ALA A 94 -4.97 24.14 14.69
C ALA A 94 -3.71 25.03 14.75
N GLY A 95 -3.00 25.18 13.63
CA GLY A 95 -1.82 26.04 13.50
C GLY A 95 -1.85 26.81 12.20
#